data_AF-A0A0G1IL73-F1
#
_entry.id   AF-A0A0G1IL73-F1
#
_cell.length_a   1.000
_cell.length_b   1.000
_cell.length_c   1.000
_cell.angle_alpha   90.00
_cell.angle_beta   90.00
_cell.angle_gamma   90.00
#
_symmetry.space_group_name_H-M   'P 1'
#
loop_
_entity.id
_entity.type
_entity.pdbx_description
1 polymer ?
#
loop_
_entity_poly.entity_id
_entity_poly.type
_entity_poly.pdbx_seq_one_letter_code
_entity_poly.pdbx_strand_id
1 'polypeptide(L)'
;MRATKGWVITRGGSPIGTYYASTSGGFTISQWGWTGIKDAASDWPNTAYEKIAGSPWFYKGWYKSRGGATCGRSNPWLTSAEMADILNAASVLGGGGGDASRVSPIECWGGNPYSLDELKSIGGYSSVSGVSVIYSNDGSTQSVNFATNKGSASFSGAEIKKAFNLRAPGYIGIKSSLFNIEKL
;
A
#
# COMPACT_ATOMS: atom_id res chain seq x y z
N MET A 1 -7.12 -35.70 -4.48
CA MET A 1 -8.16 -35.65 -3.42
C MET A 1 -8.47 -36.99 -2.72
N ARG A 2 -7.85 -38.14 -3.08
CA ARG A 2 -8.15 -39.42 -2.38
C ARG A 2 -7.63 -39.48 -0.94
N ALA A 3 -6.46 -38.90 -0.65
CA ALA A 3 -5.80 -38.97 0.66
C ALA A 3 -6.53 -38.20 1.79
N THR A 4 -7.34 -37.20 1.45
CA THR A 4 -8.05 -36.34 2.41
C THR A 4 -9.57 -36.44 2.24
N LYS A 5 -10.07 -37.53 1.64
CA LYS A 5 -11.51 -37.71 1.43
C LYS A 5 -12.25 -37.74 2.77
N GLY A 6 -13.24 -36.86 2.93
CA GLY A 6 -14.03 -36.75 4.14
C GLY A 6 -13.37 -36.00 5.29
N TRP A 7 -12.16 -35.46 5.10
CA TRP A 7 -11.51 -34.64 6.11
C TRP A 7 -12.15 -33.26 6.13
N VAL A 8 -12.52 -32.81 7.33
CA VAL A 8 -13.05 -31.47 7.60
C VAL A 8 -12.27 -30.84 8.75
N ILE A 9 -12.06 -29.53 8.70
CA ILE A 9 -11.46 -28.79 9.81
C ILE A 9 -12.58 -28.49 10.81
N THR A 10 -12.34 -28.84 12.08
CA THR A 10 -13.31 -28.67 13.18
C THR A 10 -12.71 -27.90 14.34
N ARG A 11 -13.54 -27.15 15.09
CA ARG A 11 -13.20 -26.53 16.38
C ARG A 11 -14.28 -26.89 17.39
N GLY A 12 -13.91 -27.43 18.55
CA GLY A 12 -14.88 -27.86 19.55
C GLY A 12 -15.87 -28.93 19.05
N GLY A 13 -15.41 -29.82 18.16
CA GLY A 13 -16.23 -30.90 17.60
C GLY A 13 -17.18 -30.50 16.45
N SER A 14 -17.26 -29.21 16.09
CA SER A 14 -18.09 -28.73 14.98
C SER A 14 -17.24 -28.26 13.79
N PRO A 15 -17.67 -28.48 12.53
CA PRO A 15 -17.02 -27.90 11.36
C PRO A 15 -16.95 -26.37 11.43
N ILE A 16 -15.88 -25.79 10.89
CA ILE A 16 -15.69 -24.34 10.85
C ILE A 16 -15.49 -23.81 9.43
N GLY A 17 -15.70 -22.51 9.25
CA GLY A 17 -15.33 -21.81 8.02
C GLY A 17 -13.80 -21.74 7.88
N THR A 18 -13.29 -22.09 6.70
CA THR A 18 -11.86 -22.11 6.39
C THR A 18 -11.55 -21.10 5.29
N TYR A 19 -11.00 -19.95 5.68
CA TYR A 19 -10.57 -18.92 4.74
C TYR A 19 -9.13 -19.20 4.30
N TYR A 20 -8.82 -18.89 3.05
CA TYR A 20 -7.47 -19.02 2.49
C TYR A 20 -7.19 -17.84 1.55
N ALA A 21 -5.91 -17.55 1.37
CA ALA A 21 -5.41 -16.58 0.42
C ALA A 21 -4.21 -17.17 -0.32
N SER A 22 -3.99 -16.75 -1.57
CA SER A 22 -2.77 -17.13 -2.30
C SER A 22 -1.53 -16.47 -1.72
N THR A 23 -1.65 -15.25 -1.19
CA THR A 23 -0.57 -14.55 -0.48
C THR A 23 -1.16 -13.68 0.62
N SER A 24 -0.67 -13.84 1.84
CA SER A 24 -1.08 -13.04 3.02
C SER A 24 -0.28 -11.74 3.17
N GLY A 25 0.91 -11.68 2.57
CA GLY A 25 1.83 -10.56 2.74
C GLY A 25 2.56 -10.60 4.07
N GLY A 26 2.57 -11.75 4.74
CA GLY A 26 3.25 -11.99 6.01
C GLY A 26 2.37 -11.88 7.25
N PHE A 27 1.14 -11.39 7.09
CA PHE A 27 0.21 -11.24 8.20
C PHE A 27 -1.20 -11.64 7.76
N THR A 28 -1.83 -12.57 8.46
CA THR A 28 -3.23 -12.89 8.21
C THR A 28 -4.13 -11.90 8.95
N ILE A 29 -5.12 -11.36 8.24
CA ILE A 29 -6.04 -10.38 8.83
C ILE A 29 -6.95 -11.02 9.87
N SER A 30 -7.15 -10.30 10.98
CA SER A 30 -8.14 -10.65 12.02
C SER A 30 -9.54 -10.29 11.56
N GLN A 31 -10.09 -11.05 10.61
CA GLN A 31 -11.51 -10.99 10.29
C GLN A 31 -12.19 -12.26 10.81
N TRP A 32 -13.47 -12.14 11.19
CA TRP A 32 -14.31 -13.28 11.60
C TRP A 32 -13.91 -13.95 12.93
N GLY A 33 -13.38 -13.18 13.89
CA GLY A 33 -13.09 -13.65 15.24
C GLY A 33 -11.77 -14.41 15.41
N TRP A 34 -10.86 -14.32 14.43
CA TRP A 34 -9.51 -14.86 14.50
C TRP A 34 -8.50 -13.78 14.90
N THR A 35 -7.52 -14.12 15.74
CA THR A 35 -6.32 -13.28 15.91
C THR A 35 -5.47 -13.40 14.65
N GLY A 36 -5.00 -12.28 14.12
CA GLY A 36 -4.09 -12.29 12.98
C GLY A 36 -2.79 -13.03 13.30
N ILE A 37 -2.26 -13.76 12.34
CA ILE A 37 -1.03 -14.54 12.48
C ILE A 37 0.08 -13.77 11.79
N LYS A 38 1.07 -13.36 12.57
CA LYS A 38 2.37 -12.90 12.05
C LYS A 38 3.17 -14.14 11.65
N ASP A 39 3.50 -14.26 10.37
CA ASP A 39 4.19 -15.44 9.83
C ASP A 39 5.73 -15.32 9.88
N ALA A 40 6.26 -14.56 10.85
CA ALA A 40 7.69 -14.33 11.05
C ALA A 40 8.05 -14.31 12.55
N ALA A 41 9.18 -14.93 12.90
CA ALA A 41 9.59 -15.08 14.29
C ALA A 41 10.44 -13.91 14.83
N SER A 42 11.24 -13.24 14.00
CA SER A 42 12.22 -12.25 14.49
C SER A 42 12.33 -11.05 13.55
N ASP A 43 12.99 -11.23 12.41
CA ASP A 43 13.24 -10.16 11.45
C ASP A 43 11.99 -9.94 10.59
N TRP A 44 11.12 -9.05 11.06
CA TRP A 44 9.83 -8.75 10.46
C TRP A 44 9.92 -7.54 9.53
N PRO A 45 9.39 -7.60 8.29
CA PRO A 45 8.72 -8.73 7.62
C PRO A 45 9.66 -9.62 6.80
N ASN A 46 10.98 -9.49 6.94
CA ASN A 46 11.98 -10.15 6.10
C ASN A 46 11.94 -11.69 6.15
N THR A 47 11.56 -12.25 7.30
CA THR A 47 11.49 -13.70 7.54
C THR A 47 10.11 -14.30 7.36
N ALA A 48 9.16 -13.54 6.79
CA ALA A 48 7.87 -14.06 6.37
C ALA A 48 8.08 -15.20 5.35
N TYR A 49 7.36 -16.32 5.52
CA TYR A 49 7.55 -17.51 4.67
C TYR A 49 7.34 -17.19 3.19
N GLU A 50 6.32 -16.38 2.88
CA GLU A 50 6.01 -15.99 1.51
C GLU A 50 7.08 -15.08 0.90
N LYS A 51 7.78 -14.28 1.72
CA LYS A 51 8.90 -13.44 1.28
C LYS A 51 10.14 -14.27 1.01
N ILE A 52 10.52 -15.17 1.94
CA ILE A 52 11.68 -16.06 1.77
C ILE A 52 11.46 -17.01 0.58
N ALA A 53 10.23 -17.51 0.39
CA ALA A 53 9.89 -18.35 -0.76
C ALA A 53 9.86 -17.59 -2.10
N GLY A 54 10.08 -16.26 -2.10
CA GLY A 54 10.11 -15.44 -3.31
C GLY A 54 8.73 -15.26 -3.96
N SER A 55 7.65 -15.20 -3.17
CA SER A 55 6.31 -14.99 -3.70
C SER A 55 6.28 -13.72 -4.56
N PRO A 56 5.88 -13.80 -5.85
CA PRO A 56 5.79 -12.62 -6.72
C PRO A 56 4.68 -11.66 -6.30
N TRP A 57 3.89 -12.03 -5.30
CA TRP A 57 2.77 -11.27 -4.79
C TRP A 57 3.06 -10.55 -3.47
N PHE A 58 4.17 -10.86 -2.78
CA PHE A 58 4.47 -10.31 -1.46
C PHE A 58 4.61 -8.77 -1.49
N TYR A 59 5.30 -8.23 -2.50
CA TYR A 59 5.37 -6.80 -2.78
C TYR A 59 4.94 -6.48 -4.21
N LYS A 60 3.72 -6.89 -4.59
CA LYS A 60 3.22 -6.59 -5.93
C LYS A 60 2.77 -5.14 -6.07
N GLY A 61 3.49 -4.38 -6.89
CA GLY A 61 2.99 -3.13 -7.46
C GLY A 61 1.89 -3.40 -8.49
N TRP A 62 0.63 -3.18 -8.10
CA TRP A 62 -0.51 -3.27 -9.01
C TRP A 62 -0.67 -1.95 -9.76
N TYR A 63 -0.68 -1.97 -11.09
CA TYR A 63 -0.89 -0.78 -11.93
C TYR A 63 -1.98 -0.96 -13.01
N LYS A 64 -2.61 -2.14 -13.03
CA LYS A 64 -3.70 -2.47 -13.95
C LYS A 64 -5.01 -2.51 -13.17
N SER A 65 -6.09 -2.05 -13.80
CA SER A 65 -7.45 -2.28 -13.31
C SER A 65 -7.77 -3.78 -13.29
N ARG A 66 -8.89 -4.16 -12.66
CA ARG A 66 -9.37 -5.54 -12.70
C ARG A 66 -9.62 -6.03 -14.14
N GLY A 67 -10.04 -5.13 -15.03
CA GLY A 67 -10.23 -5.40 -16.46
C GLY A 67 -8.96 -5.30 -17.31
N GLY A 68 -7.79 -5.06 -16.70
CA GLY A 68 -6.51 -4.99 -17.40
C GLY A 68 -6.14 -3.61 -17.97
N ALA A 69 -6.99 -2.60 -17.81
CA ALA A 69 -6.69 -1.24 -18.24
C ALA A 69 -5.48 -0.68 -17.49
N THR A 70 -4.56 -0.03 -18.19
CA THR A 70 -3.31 0.48 -17.60
C THR A 70 -3.33 1.99 -17.37
N CYS A 71 -4.23 2.70 -18.05
CA CYS A 71 -4.23 4.15 -18.11
C CYS A 71 -2.88 4.76 -18.50
N GLY A 72 -2.33 4.33 -19.64
CA GLY A 72 -1.06 4.85 -20.16
C GLY A 72 0.20 4.36 -19.43
N ARG A 73 0.06 3.59 -18.34
CA ARG A 73 1.20 3.04 -17.59
C ARG A 73 1.71 1.74 -18.21
N SER A 74 3.03 1.56 -18.27
CA SER A 74 3.67 0.29 -18.63
C SER A 74 4.19 -0.48 -17.41
N ASN A 75 4.30 0.19 -16.27
CA ASN A 75 4.90 -0.32 -15.04
C ASN A 75 4.33 0.43 -13.81
N PRO A 76 4.50 -0.09 -12.59
CA PRO A 76 4.00 0.52 -11.35
C PRO A 76 4.96 1.54 -10.73
N TRP A 77 6.08 1.87 -11.37
CA TRP A 77 7.09 2.76 -10.80
C TRP A 77 6.65 4.22 -10.94
N LEU A 78 6.91 4.97 -9.88
CA LEU A 78 6.71 6.41 -9.85
C LEU A 78 8.04 7.12 -10.02
N THR A 79 8.02 8.26 -10.71
CA THR A 79 9.14 9.18 -10.71
C THR A 79 9.27 9.90 -9.36
N SER A 80 10.43 10.51 -9.11
CA SER A 80 10.66 11.36 -7.93
C SER A 80 9.63 12.48 -7.78
N ALA A 81 9.21 13.06 -8.91
CA ALA A 81 8.20 14.12 -8.96
C ALA A 81 6.79 13.59 -8.68
N GLU A 82 6.42 12.43 -9.24
CA GLU A 82 5.12 11.80 -8.96
C GLU A 82 4.99 11.37 -7.50
N MET A 83 6.06 10.88 -6.88
CA MET A 83 6.04 10.60 -5.44
C MET A 83 5.91 11.89 -4.62
N ALA A 84 6.61 12.96 -4.98
CA ALA A 84 6.48 14.25 -4.31
C ALA A 84 5.05 14.82 -4.42
N ASP A 85 4.39 14.64 -5.56
CA ASP A 85 2.99 15.02 -5.78
C ASP A 85 2.02 14.23 -4.86
N ILE A 86 2.28 12.95 -4.61
CA ILE A 86 1.55 12.16 -3.60
C ILE A 86 1.77 12.71 -2.19
N LEU A 87 2.99 13.15 -1.84
CA LEU A 87 3.24 13.76 -0.53
C LEU A 87 2.52 15.11 -0.38
N ASN A 88 2.44 15.90 -1.46
CA ASN A 88 1.65 17.14 -1.46
C ASN A 88 0.15 16.84 -1.27
N ALA A 89 -0.38 15.80 -1.91
CA ALA A 89 -1.74 15.33 -1.68
C ALA A 89 -1.95 14.87 -0.23
N ALA A 90 -0.97 14.19 0.38
CA ALA A 90 -1.02 13.82 1.80
C ALA A 90 -1.12 15.05 2.70
N SER A 91 -0.42 16.15 2.39
CA SER A 91 -0.55 17.42 3.11
C SER A 91 -1.97 17.99 3.04
N VAL A 92 -2.61 18.00 1.86
CA VAL A 92 -4.01 18.45 1.72
C VAL A 92 -4.96 17.57 2.54
N LEU A 93 -4.82 16.25 2.42
CA LEU A 93 -5.68 15.28 3.12
C LEU A 93 -5.49 15.30 4.64
N GLY A 94 -4.33 15.75 5.12
CA GLY A 94 -4.00 15.95 6.53
C GLY A 94 -4.38 17.33 7.09
N GLY A 95 -5.05 18.18 6.31
CA GLY A 95 -5.50 19.50 6.76
C GLY A 95 -4.49 20.64 6.56
N GLY A 96 -3.47 20.45 5.71
CA GLY A 96 -2.49 21.47 5.34
C GLY A 96 -3.03 22.59 4.42
N GLY A 97 -4.34 22.66 4.22
CA GLY A 97 -5.02 23.58 3.31
C GLY A 97 -5.46 22.93 2.00
N GLY A 98 -6.30 23.64 1.24
CA GLY A 98 -6.89 23.14 0.00
C GLY A 98 -8.20 22.35 0.21
N ASP A 99 -8.71 21.81 -0.88
CA ASP A 99 -9.95 21.05 -0.99
C ASP A 99 -9.61 19.56 -1.22
N ALA A 100 -9.85 18.75 -0.18
CA ALA A 100 -9.61 17.31 -0.22
C ALA A 100 -10.41 16.59 -1.32
N SER A 101 -11.53 17.16 -1.80
CA SER A 101 -12.33 16.57 -2.87
C SER A 101 -11.65 16.65 -4.25
N ARG A 102 -10.68 17.55 -4.41
CA ARG A 102 -9.85 17.69 -5.62
C ARG A 102 -8.60 16.79 -5.60
N VAL A 103 -8.39 16.02 -4.52
CA VAL A 103 -7.33 15.01 -4.45
C VAL A 103 -7.78 13.76 -5.20
N SER A 104 -7.57 13.79 -6.50
CA SER A 104 -7.80 12.67 -7.43
C SER A 104 -6.65 12.59 -8.46
N PRO A 105 -6.50 11.49 -9.22
CA PRO A 105 -5.48 11.42 -10.25
C PRO A 105 -5.77 12.42 -11.38
N ILE A 106 -4.71 12.99 -11.98
CA ILE A 106 -4.83 14.03 -13.02
C ILE A 106 -5.52 13.49 -14.29
N GLU A 107 -5.17 12.26 -14.66
CA GLU A 107 -5.62 11.61 -15.89
C GLU A 107 -6.49 10.39 -15.56
N CYS A 108 -7.14 9.79 -16.56
CA CYS A 108 -8.07 8.64 -16.48
C CYS A 108 -9.45 8.86 -15.87
N TRP A 109 -9.53 9.58 -14.76
CA TRP A 109 -10.72 9.55 -13.89
C TRP A 109 -11.65 10.75 -14.13
N GLY A 110 -11.16 11.78 -14.83
CA GLY A 110 -11.91 13.01 -15.10
C GLY A 110 -12.09 13.89 -13.86
N GLY A 111 -13.01 14.86 -13.95
CA GLY A 111 -13.33 15.78 -12.85
C GLY A 111 -12.47 17.05 -12.83
N ASN A 112 -12.28 17.61 -11.65
CA ASN A 112 -11.47 18.83 -11.42
C ASN A 112 -10.30 18.55 -10.44
N PRO A 113 -9.39 17.62 -10.77
CA PRO A 113 -8.22 17.34 -9.94
C PRO A 113 -7.34 18.58 -9.82
N TYR A 114 -6.52 18.61 -8.77
CA TYR A 114 -5.38 19.52 -8.75
C TYR A 114 -4.37 19.16 -9.85
N SER A 115 -3.82 20.19 -10.50
CA SER A 115 -2.57 20.10 -11.25
C SER A 115 -1.38 19.83 -10.30
N LEU A 116 -0.24 19.43 -10.88
CA LEU A 116 0.99 19.21 -10.12
C LEU A 116 1.44 20.50 -9.40
N ASP A 117 1.34 21.65 -10.08
CA ASP A 117 1.79 22.93 -9.52
C ASP A 117 0.86 23.45 -8.42
N GLU A 118 -0.46 23.25 -8.54
CA GLU A 118 -1.40 23.59 -7.46
C GLU A 118 -1.10 22.79 -6.18
N LEU A 119 -0.95 21.46 -6.26
CA LEU A 119 -0.62 20.65 -5.08
C LEU A 119 0.74 21.02 -4.51
N LYS A 120 1.73 21.23 -5.38
CA LYS A 120 3.07 21.66 -4.99
C LYS A 120 3.04 23.02 -4.29
N SER A 121 2.16 23.95 -4.66
CA SER A 121 2.01 25.23 -3.96
C SER A 121 1.52 25.07 -2.52
N ILE A 122 0.83 23.97 -2.21
CA ILE A 122 0.28 23.68 -0.88
C ILE A 122 1.31 22.92 -0.03
N GLY A 123 1.79 21.75 -0.51
CA GLY A 123 2.71 20.91 0.26
C GLY A 123 4.19 21.33 0.16
N GLY A 124 4.60 21.94 -0.95
CA GLY A 124 5.95 22.42 -1.22
C GLY A 124 6.96 21.34 -1.63
N TYR A 125 6.55 20.08 -1.78
CA TYR A 125 7.45 19.00 -2.21
C TYR A 125 7.59 19.00 -3.73
N SER A 126 8.83 18.96 -4.22
CA SER A 126 9.15 18.87 -5.65
C SER A 126 9.92 17.61 -6.02
N SER A 127 10.53 16.94 -5.05
CA SER A 127 11.31 15.72 -5.29
C SER A 127 11.44 14.89 -4.02
N VAL A 128 11.43 13.57 -4.21
CA VAL A 128 11.81 12.57 -3.20
C VAL A 128 13.10 11.87 -3.64
N SER A 129 14.06 11.79 -2.73
CA SER A 129 15.41 11.27 -2.98
C SER A 129 15.73 9.99 -2.19
N GLY A 130 14.93 9.67 -1.18
CA GLY A 130 15.11 8.47 -0.35
C GLY A 130 13.84 8.15 0.42
N VAL A 131 13.73 6.91 0.88
CA VAL A 131 12.59 6.40 1.64
C VAL A 131 13.07 5.37 2.66
N SER A 132 12.46 5.36 3.84
CA SER A 132 12.58 4.28 4.81
C SER A 132 11.21 3.97 5.43
N VAL A 133 10.95 2.69 5.68
CA VAL A 133 9.66 2.20 6.16
C VAL A 133 9.82 1.55 7.53
N ILE A 134 8.92 1.89 8.45
CA ILE A 134 8.84 1.28 9.77
C ILE A 134 7.55 0.47 9.84
N TYR A 135 7.69 -0.80 10.20
CA TYR A 135 6.57 -1.75 10.32
C TYR A 135 6.14 -1.92 11.78
N SER A 136 4.84 -2.06 11.99
CA SER A 136 4.31 -2.54 13.27
C SER A 136 4.17 -4.06 13.26
N ASN A 137 3.99 -4.64 14.46
CA ASN A 137 3.83 -6.08 14.63
C ASN A 137 2.41 -6.60 14.36
N ASP A 138 1.47 -5.72 14.00
CA ASP A 138 0.05 -6.03 13.78
C ASP A 138 -0.31 -6.20 12.28
N GLY A 139 0.69 -6.38 11.42
CA GLY A 139 0.45 -6.53 9.99
C GLY A 139 0.16 -5.21 9.28
N SER A 140 0.72 -4.10 9.77
CA SER A 140 0.63 -2.81 9.11
C SER A 140 1.95 -2.07 9.00
N THR A 141 2.00 -1.13 8.07
CA THR A 141 3.08 -0.14 7.99
C THR A 141 2.78 0.97 8.97
N GLN A 142 3.66 1.17 9.95
CA GLN A 142 3.48 2.18 10.99
C GLN A 142 3.76 3.57 10.42
N SER A 143 4.94 3.77 9.84
CA SER A 143 5.33 5.05 9.26
C SER A 143 6.24 4.88 8.05
N VAL A 144 6.24 5.92 7.21
CA VAL A 144 7.13 6.05 6.06
C VAL A 144 7.82 7.40 6.15
N ASN A 145 9.15 7.38 6.10
CA ASN A 145 9.98 8.57 6.14
C ASN A 145 10.58 8.80 4.75
N PHE A 146 10.42 10.01 4.23
CA PHE A 146 10.91 10.42 2.93
C PHE A 146 12.00 11.47 3.08
N ALA A 147 13.08 11.33 2.33
CA ALA A 147 14.05 12.41 2.11
C ALA A 147 13.58 13.26 0.94
N THR A 148 13.27 14.53 1.19
CA THR A 148 12.67 15.46 0.21
C THR A 148 13.55 16.69 -0.01
N ASN A 149 13.16 17.55 -0.96
CA ASN A 149 13.77 18.88 -1.15
C ASN A 149 13.60 19.81 0.07
N LYS A 150 12.72 19.48 1.02
CA LYS A 150 12.48 20.24 2.27
C LYS A 150 13.10 19.55 3.50
N GLY A 151 13.99 18.57 3.28
CA GLY A 151 14.50 17.71 4.34
C GLY A 151 13.62 16.48 4.53
N SER A 152 13.61 15.92 5.74
CA SER A 152 12.85 14.71 6.05
C SER A 152 11.37 14.99 6.29
N ALA A 153 10.49 14.19 5.67
CA ALA A 153 9.05 14.22 5.92
C ALA A 153 8.59 12.83 6.38
N SER A 154 7.85 12.76 7.48
CA SER A 154 7.34 11.51 8.05
C SER A 154 5.82 11.51 8.03
N PHE A 155 5.26 10.37 7.65
CA PHE A 155 3.82 10.16 7.57
C PHE A 155 3.49 8.78 8.13
N SER A 156 2.30 8.60 8.71
CA SER A 156 1.81 7.26 9.03
C SER A 156 1.57 6.44 7.77
N GLY A 157 1.65 5.11 7.87
CA GLY A 157 1.32 4.23 6.75
C GLY A 157 -0.12 4.41 6.26
N ALA A 158 -1.05 4.76 7.16
CA ALA A 158 -2.44 5.04 6.81
C ALA A 158 -2.59 6.32 5.98
N GLU A 159 -1.91 7.41 6.36
CA GLU A 159 -1.92 8.67 5.61
C GLU A 159 -1.34 8.49 4.21
N ILE A 160 -0.18 7.83 4.11
CA ILE A 160 0.45 7.56 2.81
C ILE A 160 -0.41 6.64 1.96
N LYS A 161 -0.94 5.55 2.52
CA LYS A 161 -1.82 4.65 1.77
C LYS A 161 -3.05 5.39 1.24
N LYS A 162 -3.65 6.27 2.04
CA LYS A 162 -4.80 7.09 1.63
C LYS A 162 -4.42 8.04 0.49
N ALA A 163 -3.37 8.84 0.68
CA ALA A 163 -2.92 9.80 -0.32
C ALA A 163 -2.49 9.11 -1.63
N PHE A 164 -1.73 8.02 -1.52
CA PHE A 164 -1.28 7.22 -2.66
C PHE A 164 -2.46 6.68 -3.45
N ASN A 165 -3.44 6.04 -2.81
CA ASN A 165 -4.58 5.46 -3.51
C ASN A 165 -5.54 6.50 -4.09
N LEU A 166 -5.56 7.73 -3.58
CA LEU A 166 -6.37 8.81 -4.13
C LEU A 166 -5.66 9.58 -5.24
N ARG A 167 -4.33 9.72 -5.18
CA ARG A 167 -3.59 10.61 -6.09
C ARG A 167 -2.74 9.89 -7.13
N ALA A 168 -2.29 8.67 -6.87
CA ALA A 168 -1.33 8.00 -7.76
C ALA A 168 -1.85 7.93 -9.20
N PRO A 169 -0.96 8.11 -10.19
CA PRO A 169 -1.34 8.10 -11.60
C PRO A 169 -1.83 6.71 -12.05
N GLY A 170 -2.80 6.72 -12.96
CA GLY A 170 -3.37 5.51 -13.54
C GLY A 170 -4.14 4.65 -12.52
N TYR A 171 -3.85 3.34 -12.49
CA TYR A 171 -4.44 2.38 -11.55
C TYR A 171 -3.41 1.86 -10.53
N ILE A 172 -2.38 2.65 -10.23
CA ILE A 172 -1.37 2.28 -9.25
C ILE A 172 -1.97 2.39 -7.85
N GLY A 173 -1.85 1.35 -7.04
CA GLY A 173 -2.43 1.36 -5.69
C GLY A 173 -1.79 0.40 -4.70
N ILE A 174 -1.85 0.81 -3.43
CA ILE A 174 -1.45 0.04 -2.26
C ILE A 174 -2.70 -0.65 -1.70
N LYS A 175 -2.75 -1.98 -1.81
CA LYS A 175 -3.91 -2.78 -1.37
C LYS A 175 -3.80 -3.21 0.09
N SER A 176 -2.63 -3.70 0.50
CA SER A 176 -2.38 -4.21 1.85
C SER A 176 -2.21 -3.10 2.89
N SER A 177 -2.47 -3.39 4.17
CA SER A 177 -2.09 -2.53 5.31
C SER A 177 -0.58 -2.56 5.56
N LEU A 178 0.05 -3.70 5.27
CA LEU A 178 1.50 -3.88 5.29
C LEU A 178 2.03 -3.69 3.87
N PHE A 179 2.81 -2.64 3.66
CA PHE A 179 3.38 -2.31 2.36
C PHE A 179 4.76 -1.70 2.50
N ASN A 180 5.55 -1.85 1.46
CA ASN A 180 6.87 -1.26 1.35
C ASN A 180 6.89 -0.21 0.22
N ILE A 181 7.81 0.73 0.30
CA ILE A 181 8.13 1.67 -0.77
C ILE A 181 9.64 1.59 -0.96
N GLU A 182 10.06 1.25 -2.17
CA GLU A 182 11.47 1.06 -2.52
C GLU A 182 11.90 2.09 -3.55
N LYS A 183 13.18 2.43 -3.51
CA LYS A 183 13.84 3.23 -4.53
C LYS A 183 14.84 2.34 -5.27
N LEU A 184 14.79 2.38 -6.61
CA LEU A 184 15.77 1.75 -7.50
C LEU A 184 16.97 2.67 -7.76
#